data_AF-A0A5D0VYJ1-F1
#
_entry.id   AF-A0A5D0VYJ1-F1
#
_cell.length_a   1.000
_cell.length_b   1.000
_cell.length_c   1.000
_cell.angle_alpha   90.00
_cell.angle_beta   90.00
_cell.angle_gamma   90.00
#
_symmetry.space_group_name_H-M   'P 1'
#
loop_
_entity.id
_entity.type
_entity.pdbx_description
1 polymer ?
#
loop_
_entity_poly.entity_id
_entity_poly.type
_entity_poly.pdbx_seq_one_letter_code
_entity_poly.pdbx_strand_id
1 'polypeptide(L)'
;MKKGIAVTAIFAAITASLFIWPSVLTARGTGGWSTAGIGLLIVPVLIALVIWSLGLIVKLVRLLAKRQQADKESRSSQITLGIVIGAVLGIWLGGELRMYGFELAAERAEPMIKAIEEFTRDNGQPPEALSALVPNYIDSLPPKLPPLEIVTDPKKLVEYGDNPWALTALVSRGLLNWDRFIYFPDQAYPEAGFGGGLERIGGWAYVHE
;
A
#
# COMPACT_ATOMS: atom_id res chain seq x y z
N MET A 1 16.13 29.47 -17.76
CA MET A 1 14.95 29.16 -16.91
C MET A 1 14.13 27.97 -17.42
N LYS A 2 13.54 27.99 -18.63
CA LYS A 2 12.66 26.91 -19.15
C LYS A 2 13.25 25.50 -19.11
N LYS A 3 14.53 25.33 -19.47
CA LYS A 3 15.22 24.02 -19.46
C LYS A 3 15.32 23.40 -18.06
N GLY A 4 15.41 24.22 -17.01
CA GLY A 4 15.54 23.74 -15.64
C GLY A 4 14.25 23.17 -15.06
N ILE A 5 13.13 23.86 -15.34
CA ILE A 5 11.79 23.39 -14.96
C ILE A 5 11.49 22.04 -15.61
N ALA A 6 11.83 21.89 -16.90
CA ALA A 6 11.63 20.63 -17.62
C ALA A 6 12.42 19.46 -16.97
N VAL A 7 13.67 19.69 -16.57
CA VAL A 7 14.48 18.65 -15.90
C VAL A 7 13.84 18.23 -14.57
N THR A 8 13.47 19.19 -13.72
CA THR A 8 12.80 18.88 -12.44
C THR A 8 11.50 18.10 -12.64
N ALA A 9 10.66 18.51 -13.59
CA ALA A 9 9.40 17.84 -13.88
C ALA A 9 9.59 16.39 -14.37
N ILE A 10 10.58 16.14 -15.23
CA ILE A 10 10.88 14.79 -15.73
C ILE A 10 11.28 13.86 -14.57
N PHE A 11 12.22 14.29 -13.72
CA PHE A 11 12.64 13.46 -12.59
C PHE A 11 11.54 13.27 -11.56
N ALA A 12 10.71 14.29 -11.32
CA ALA A 12 9.54 14.15 -10.48
C ALA A 12 8.55 13.10 -11.02
N ALA A 13 8.25 13.13 -12.32
CA ALA A 13 7.35 12.15 -12.94
C ALA A 13 7.92 10.71 -12.85
N ILE A 14 9.21 10.54 -13.14
CA ILE A 14 9.87 9.23 -13.06
C ILE A 14 9.80 8.71 -11.62
N THR A 15 10.23 9.50 -10.64
CA THR A 15 10.22 9.04 -9.23
C THR A 15 8.80 8.80 -8.72
N ALA A 16 7.83 9.66 -9.05
CA ALA A 16 6.44 9.46 -8.65
C ALA A 16 5.86 8.16 -9.22
N SER A 17 6.15 7.83 -10.48
CA SER A 17 5.65 6.60 -11.10
C SER A 17 6.11 5.33 -10.40
N LEU A 18 7.28 5.33 -9.75
CA LEU A 18 7.78 4.17 -9.01
C LEU A 18 6.91 3.85 -7.78
N PHE A 19 6.35 4.86 -7.14
CA PHE A 19 5.46 4.70 -5.98
C PHE A 19 4.00 4.52 -6.38
N ILE A 20 3.56 5.14 -7.49
CA ILE A 20 2.17 5.08 -7.96
C ILE A 20 1.86 3.74 -8.66
N TRP A 21 2.80 3.23 -9.45
CA TRP A 21 2.54 2.05 -10.31
C TRP A 21 2.06 0.81 -9.55
N PRO A 22 2.66 0.42 -8.42
CA PRO A 22 2.17 -0.72 -7.62
C PRO A 22 0.72 -0.51 -7.15
N SER A 23 0.37 0.70 -6.72
CA SER A 23 -1.00 1.05 -6.29
C SER A 23 -2.00 1.06 -7.43
N VAL A 24 -1.59 1.40 -8.66
CA VAL A 24 -2.43 1.24 -9.85
C VAL A 24 -2.77 -0.25 -10.09
N LEU A 25 -1.81 -1.15 -9.87
CA LEU A 25 -2.06 -2.59 -9.96
C LEU A 25 -3.03 -3.06 -8.86
N THR A 26 -2.91 -2.52 -7.65
CA THR A 26 -3.85 -2.75 -6.53
C THR A 26 -5.26 -2.30 -6.90
N ALA A 27 -5.44 -1.07 -7.39
CA ALA A 27 -6.75 -0.55 -7.80
C ALA A 27 -7.41 -1.39 -8.91
N ARG A 28 -6.60 -1.85 -9.88
CA ARG A 28 -7.05 -2.76 -10.94
C ARG A 28 -7.31 -4.19 -10.44
N GLY A 29 -6.83 -4.50 -9.24
CA GLY A 29 -6.80 -5.82 -8.61
C GLY A 29 -5.97 -6.86 -9.35
N THR A 30 -4.97 -6.43 -10.12
CA THR A 30 -4.08 -7.32 -10.88
C THR A 30 -2.79 -7.64 -10.14
N GLY A 31 -2.62 -7.17 -8.90
CA GLY A 31 -1.42 -7.37 -8.09
C GLY A 31 -1.14 -6.17 -7.19
N GLY A 32 0.12 -6.00 -6.78
CA GLY A 32 0.52 -4.86 -5.91
C GLY A 32 -0.07 -4.92 -4.49
N TRP A 33 -0.77 -5.99 -4.14
CA TRP A 33 -1.38 -6.19 -2.82
C TRP A 33 -0.36 -6.13 -1.71
N SER A 34 0.83 -6.70 -1.92
CA SER A 34 2.01 -6.42 -1.09
C SER A 34 2.96 -5.51 -1.85
N THR A 35 3.44 -4.48 -1.15
CA THR A 35 4.49 -3.56 -1.62
C THR A 35 5.76 -3.72 -0.78
N ALA A 36 5.96 -4.91 -0.22
CA ALA A 36 7.17 -5.25 0.50
C ALA A 36 8.41 -4.94 -0.35
N GLY A 37 9.42 -4.30 0.25
CA GLY A 37 10.65 -3.89 -0.41
C GLY A 37 10.55 -2.55 -1.18
N ILE A 38 9.37 -2.05 -1.56
CA ILE A 38 9.26 -0.72 -2.19
C ILE A 38 9.73 0.40 -1.25
N GLY A 39 9.65 0.18 0.07
CA GLY A 39 10.26 1.07 1.06
C GLY A 39 11.76 1.30 0.84
N LEU A 40 12.50 0.38 0.20
CA LEU A 40 13.92 0.60 -0.14
C LEU A 40 14.12 1.75 -1.12
N LEU A 41 13.11 2.09 -1.93
CA LEU A 41 13.16 3.25 -2.82
C LEU A 41 13.22 4.58 -2.06
N ILE A 42 12.90 4.58 -0.75
CA ILE A 42 13.06 5.78 0.08
C ILE A 42 14.54 6.07 0.36
N VAL A 43 15.40 5.06 0.39
CA VAL A 43 16.84 5.23 0.67
C VAL A 43 17.54 6.16 -0.33
N PRO A 44 17.43 5.96 -1.66
CA PRO A 44 18.03 6.91 -2.62
C PRO A 44 17.39 8.30 -2.54
N VAL A 45 16.11 8.42 -2.15
CA VAL A 45 15.46 9.73 -1.92
C VAL A 45 16.08 10.45 -0.72
N LEU A 46 16.33 9.73 0.38
CA LEU A 46 17.01 10.28 1.56
C LEU A 46 18.46 10.69 1.23
N ILE A 47 19.20 9.87 0.49
CA ILE A 47 20.55 10.23 0.02
C ILE A 47 20.50 11.49 -0.86
N ALA A 48 19.53 11.56 -1.78
CA ALA A 48 19.31 12.71 -2.62
C ALA A 48 19.02 13.98 -1.78
N LEU A 49 18.17 13.89 -0.76
CA LEU A 49 17.89 14.98 0.19
C LEU A 49 19.14 15.47 0.92
N VAL A 50 20.01 14.56 1.38
CA VAL A 50 21.28 14.92 2.03
C VAL A 50 22.20 15.64 1.05
N ILE A 51 22.39 15.09 -0.15
CA ILE A 51 23.23 15.70 -1.20
C ILE A 51 22.70 17.10 -1.56
N TRP A 52 21.38 17.26 -1.67
CA TRP A 52 20.75 18.55 -1.94
C TRP A 52 21.06 19.58 -0.86
N SER A 53 20.89 19.19 0.40
CA SER A 53 21.06 20.05 1.56
C SER A 53 22.51 20.52 1.66
N LEU A 54 23.47 19.61 1.46
CA LEU A 54 24.90 19.95 1.39
C LEU A 54 25.21 20.89 0.22
N GLY A 55 24.63 20.65 -0.96
CA GLY A 55 24.78 21.52 -2.12
C GLY A 55 24.25 22.95 -1.88
N LEU A 56 23.12 23.09 -1.18
CA LEU A 56 22.57 24.38 -0.78
C LEU A 56 23.48 25.13 0.18
N ILE A 57 24.05 24.44 1.17
CA ILE A 57 25.01 25.02 2.12
C ILE A 57 26.25 25.53 1.37
N VAL A 58 26.83 24.71 0.49
CA VAL A 58 27.99 25.12 -0.33
C VAL A 58 27.66 26.34 -1.19
N LYS A 59 26.48 26.37 -1.81
CA LYS A 59 26.03 27.51 -2.61
C LYS A 59 25.86 28.77 -1.76
N LEU A 60 25.30 28.66 -0.56
CA LEU A 60 25.16 29.76 0.38
C LEU A 60 26.53 30.33 0.78
N VAL A 61 27.49 29.47 1.15
CA VAL A 61 28.86 29.87 1.50
C VAL A 61 29.54 30.59 0.33
N ARG A 62 29.38 30.11 -0.90
CA ARG A 62 29.96 30.76 -2.09
C ARG A 62 29.32 32.10 -2.42
N LEU A 63 28.01 32.22 -2.22
CA LEU A 63 27.28 33.49 -2.34
C LEU A 63 27.82 34.51 -1.32
N LEU A 64 28.00 34.09 -0.06
CA LEU A 64 28.62 34.93 0.97
C LEU A 64 30.07 35.31 0.61
N ALA A 65 30.82 34.38 0.01
CA ALA A 65 32.18 34.61 -0.48
C ALA A 65 32.27 35.38 -1.82
N LYS A 66 31.14 35.84 -2.38
CA LYS A 66 31.04 36.54 -3.68
C LYS A 66 31.71 35.79 -4.85
N ARG A 67 31.86 34.47 -4.77
CA ARG A 67 32.42 33.64 -5.85
C ARG A 67 31.30 33.18 -6.78
N GLN A 68 31.10 33.88 -7.89
CA GLN A 68 30.22 33.41 -8.97
C GLN A 68 30.92 32.29 -9.74
N GLN A 69 30.55 31.03 -9.48
CA GLN A 69 30.88 29.90 -10.35
C GLN A 69 29.64 29.36 -11.07
N ALA A 70 29.88 28.84 -12.27
CA ALA A 70 28.94 28.65 -13.37
C ALA A 70 27.88 27.54 -13.20
N ASP A 71 26.81 27.70 -13.99
CA ASP A 71 25.58 26.92 -14.28
C ASP A 71 25.52 25.39 -14.02
N LYS A 72 26.64 24.66 -13.90
CA LYS A 72 26.61 23.19 -13.73
C LYS A 72 25.95 22.75 -12.43
N GLU A 73 26.09 23.50 -11.35
CA GLU A 73 25.43 23.22 -10.06
C GLU A 73 23.92 23.43 -10.08
N SER A 74 23.40 24.17 -11.07
CA SER A 74 21.95 24.34 -11.24
C SER A 74 21.28 23.05 -11.69
N ARG A 75 21.96 22.19 -12.46
CA ARG A 75 21.33 20.99 -13.05
C ARG A 75 21.21 19.85 -12.04
N SER A 76 22.25 19.59 -11.24
CA SER A 76 22.18 18.58 -10.17
C SER A 76 21.09 18.93 -9.14
N SER A 77 21.03 20.19 -8.71
CA SER A 77 19.99 20.68 -7.79
C SER A 77 18.57 20.48 -8.32
N GLN A 78 18.35 20.68 -9.63
CA GLN A 78 17.06 20.47 -10.30
C GLN A 78 16.65 19.00 -10.36
N ILE A 79 17.61 18.10 -10.64
CA ILE A 79 17.39 16.66 -10.65
C ILE A 79 16.99 16.21 -9.25
N THR A 80 17.77 16.60 -8.23
CA THR A 80 17.52 16.23 -6.85
C THR A 80 16.18 16.76 -6.34
N LEU A 81 15.86 18.03 -6.62
CA LEU A 81 14.54 18.59 -6.30
C LEU A 81 13.41 17.81 -7.00
N GLY A 82 13.62 17.42 -8.26
CA GLY A 82 12.68 16.58 -8.99
C GLY A 82 12.43 15.25 -8.28
N ILE A 83 13.48 14.53 -7.90
CA ILE A 83 13.38 13.25 -7.17
C ILE A 83 12.57 13.42 -5.88
N VAL A 84 12.86 14.47 -5.10
CA VAL A 84 12.15 14.73 -3.82
C VAL A 84 10.67 15.01 -4.05
N ILE A 85 10.34 15.91 -4.98
CA ILE A 85 8.95 16.25 -5.32
C ILE A 85 8.22 14.99 -5.81
N GLY A 86 8.85 14.23 -6.70
CA GLY A 86 8.31 13.00 -7.24
C GLY A 86 8.04 11.96 -6.17
N ALA A 87 8.96 11.77 -5.23
CA ALA A 87 8.78 10.83 -4.12
C ALA A 87 7.62 11.23 -3.22
N VAL A 88 7.53 12.50 -2.80
CA VAL A 88 6.44 12.99 -1.95
C VAL A 88 5.08 12.80 -2.63
N LEU A 89 4.95 13.27 -3.87
CA LEU A 89 3.71 13.13 -4.63
C LEU A 89 3.37 11.65 -4.90
N GLY A 90 4.37 10.85 -5.23
CA GLY A 90 4.20 9.43 -5.50
C GLY A 90 3.76 8.63 -4.29
N ILE A 91 4.32 8.90 -3.11
CA ILE A 91 3.93 8.26 -1.84
C ILE A 91 2.50 8.64 -1.46
N TRP A 92 2.15 9.92 -1.59
CA TRP A 92 0.81 10.40 -1.24
C TRP A 92 -0.25 9.85 -2.19
N LEU A 93 -0.12 10.08 -3.51
CA LEU A 93 -1.06 9.57 -4.51
C LEU A 93 -1.10 8.03 -4.55
N GLY A 94 0.06 7.38 -4.38
CA GLY A 94 0.15 5.93 -4.27
C GLY A 94 -0.59 5.39 -3.06
N GLY A 95 -0.57 6.10 -1.92
CA GLY A 95 -1.35 5.75 -0.74
C GLY A 95 -2.85 5.78 -1.02
N GLU A 96 -3.35 6.91 -1.52
CA GLU A 96 -4.77 7.09 -1.88
C GLU A 96 -5.27 6.03 -2.86
N LEU A 97 -4.51 5.79 -3.95
CA LEU A 97 -4.86 4.77 -4.94
C LEU A 97 -4.86 3.34 -4.38
N ARG A 98 -3.99 3.07 -3.40
CA ARG A 98 -3.93 1.76 -2.74
C ARG A 98 -5.17 1.54 -1.88
N MET A 99 -5.57 2.55 -1.10
CA MET A 99 -6.78 2.50 -0.28
C MET A 99 -8.03 2.34 -1.14
N TYR A 100 -8.14 3.09 -2.24
CA TYR A 100 -9.19 2.89 -3.24
C TYR A 100 -9.19 1.45 -3.81
N GLY A 101 -8.02 0.85 -4.00
CA GLY A 101 -7.94 -0.55 -4.41
C GLY A 101 -8.42 -1.55 -3.36
N PHE A 102 -8.23 -1.26 -2.07
CA PHE A 102 -8.80 -2.06 -0.99
C PHE A 102 -10.31 -1.91 -0.87
N GLU A 103 -10.85 -0.70 -1.07
CA GLU A 103 -12.31 -0.48 -1.17
C GLU A 103 -12.91 -1.33 -2.29
N LEU A 104 -12.32 -1.27 -3.49
CA LEU A 104 -12.77 -2.10 -4.62
C LEU A 104 -12.61 -3.60 -4.35
N ALA A 105 -11.59 -4.01 -3.59
CA ALA A 105 -11.42 -5.41 -3.19
C ALA A 105 -12.50 -5.85 -2.21
N ALA A 106 -12.86 -5.01 -1.24
CA ALA A 106 -13.95 -5.25 -0.30
C ALA A 106 -15.28 -5.49 -1.03
N GLU A 107 -15.63 -4.62 -1.98
CA GLU A 107 -16.84 -4.74 -2.80
C GLU A 107 -16.84 -6.03 -3.64
N ARG A 108 -15.72 -6.35 -4.30
CA ARG A 108 -15.58 -7.57 -5.12
C ARG A 108 -15.68 -8.85 -4.29
N ALA A 109 -15.35 -8.79 -2.99
CA ALA A 109 -15.39 -9.94 -2.11
C ALA A 109 -16.80 -10.25 -1.57
N GLU A 110 -17.78 -9.34 -1.73
CA GLU A 110 -19.14 -9.55 -1.22
C GLU A 110 -19.80 -10.87 -1.67
N PRO A 111 -19.72 -11.30 -2.95
CA PRO A 111 -20.31 -12.58 -3.35
C PRO A 111 -19.68 -13.77 -2.63
N MET A 112 -18.38 -13.70 -2.37
CA MET A 112 -17.67 -14.75 -1.63
C MET A 112 -18.06 -14.78 -0.15
N ILE A 113 -18.24 -13.61 0.48
CA ILE A 113 -18.73 -13.52 1.86
C ILE A 113 -20.12 -14.18 1.97
N LYS A 114 -21.04 -13.84 1.06
CA LYS A 114 -22.38 -14.44 1.03
C LYS A 114 -22.33 -15.97 0.85
N ALA A 115 -21.42 -16.46 0.00
CA ALA A 115 -21.22 -17.90 -0.18
C ALA A 115 -20.68 -18.58 1.09
N ILE A 116 -19.78 -17.93 1.85
CA ILE A 116 -19.31 -18.44 3.15
C ILE A 116 -20.45 -18.49 4.16
N GLU A 117 -21.28 -17.45 4.24
CA GLU A 117 -22.43 -17.40 5.13
C GLU A 117 -23.45 -18.51 4.80
N GLU A 118 -23.73 -18.72 3.51
CA GLU A 118 -24.63 -19.79 3.05
C GLU A 118 -24.05 -21.19 3.35
N PHE A 119 -22.76 -21.41 3.05
CA PHE A 119 -22.06 -22.64 3.42
C PHE A 119 -22.16 -22.90 4.93
N THR A 120 -21.93 -21.86 5.73
CA THR A 120 -21.94 -21.97 7.19
C THR A 120 -23.34 -22.31 7.71
N ARG A 121 -24.38 -21.72 7.12
CA ARG A 121 -25.78 -22.01 7.46
C ARG A 121 -26.15 -23.47 7.16
N ASP A 122 -25.70 -24.00 6.03
CA ASP A 122 -26.07 -25.34 5.57
C ASP A 122 -25.29 -26.45 6.28
N ASN A 123 -24.05 -26.17 6.69
CA ASN A 123 -23.15 -27.16 7.29
C ASN A 123 -22.93 -26.97 8.81
N GLY A 124 -23.41 -25.86 9.38
CA GLY A 124 -23.23 -25.50 10.78
C GLY A 124 -21.82 -24.99 11.13
N GLN A 125 -20.89 -24.96 10.18
CA GLN A 125 -19.51 -24.52 10.36
C GLN A 125 -18.97 -23.85 9.09
N PRO A 126 -18.05 -22.87 9.20
CA PRO A 126 -17.43 -22.23 8.04
C PRO A 126 -16.55 -23.21 7.25
N PRO A 127 -16.30 -22.93 5.96
CA PRO A 127 -15.46 -23.79 5.14
C PRO A 127 -14.00 -23.74 5.62
N GLU A 128 -13.31 -24.88 5.64
CA GLU A 128 -11.88 -24.93 5.97
C GLU A 128 -11.00 -24.27 4.90
N ALA A 129 -11.50 -24.19 3.67
CA ALA A 129 -10.82 -23.55 2.54
C ALA A 129 -11.83 -22.90 1.59
N LEU A 130 -11.45 -21.78 0.98
CA LEU A 130 -12.31 -21.05 0.03
C LEU A 130 -12.70 -21.89 -1.20
N SER A 131 -11.89 -22.88 -1.58
CA SER A 131 -12.21 -23.80 -2.68
C SER A 131 -13.44 -24.67 -2.40
N ALA A 132 -13.82 -24.89 -1.14
CA ALA A 132 -15.01 -25.67 -0.77
C ALA A 132 -16.32 -24.96 -1.15
N LEU A 133 -16.27 -23.66 -1.43
CA LEU A 133 -17.42 -22.88 -1.90
C LEU A 133 -17.77 -23.19 -3.36
N VAL A 134 -16.78 -23.63 -4.15
CA VAL A 134 -16.93 -23.84 -5.59
C VAL A 134 -17.21 -25.32 -5.90
N PRO A 135 -18.13 -25.66 -6.80
CA PRO A 135 -19.07 -24.76 -7.50
C PRO A 135 -20.41 -24.56 -6.76
N ASN A 136 -20.59 -25.22 -5.61
CA ASN A 136 -21.93 -25.42 -5.03
C ASN A 136 -22.56 -24.14 -4.44
N TYR A 137 -21.75 -23.21 -3.95
CA TYR A 137 -22.19 -21.94 -3.33
C TYR A 137 -21.81 -20.72 -4.17
N ILE A 138 -20.80 -20.85 -5.04
CA ILE A 138 -20.41 -19.83 -6.01
C ILE A 138 -19.75 -20.50 -7.23
N ASP A 139 -20.07 -20.03 -8.44
CA ASP A 139 -19.53 -20.61 -9.70
C ASP A 139 -18.00 -20.59 -9.75
N SER A 140 -17.40 -19.51 -9.24
CA SER A 140 -15.95 -19.33 -9.14
C SER A 140 -15.63 -18.24 -8.11
N LEU A 141 -14.44 -18.30 -7.51
CA LEU A 141 -13.99 -17.24 -6.60
C LEU A 141 -13.87 -15.90 -7.36
N PRO A 142 -14.32 -14.77 -6.77
CA PRO A 142 -14.26 -13.49 -7.47
C PRO A 142 -12.81 -13.16 -7.86
N PRO A 143 -12.57 -12.75 -9.12
CA PRO A 143 -11.24 -12.37 -9.54
C PRO A 143 -10.86 -11.03 -8.91
N LYS A 144 -9.58 -10.67 -9.02
CA LYS A 144 -9.06 -9.35 -8.64
C LYS A 144 -9.17 -9.04 -7.14
N LEU A 145 -9.03 -10.07 -6.32
CA LEU A 145 -8.90 -9.99 -4.88
C LEU A 145 -7.42 -10.12 -4.48
N PRO A 146 -7.03 -9.64 -3.29
CA PRO A 146 -5.78 -10.06 -2.67
C PRO A 146 -5.78 -11.58 -2.42
N PRO A 147 -4.62 -12.19 -2.12
CA PRO A 147 -4.54 -13.61 -1.80
C PRO A 147 -5.19 -13.88 -0.44
N LEU A 148 -6.53 -13.98 -0.44
CA LEU A 148 -7.33 -14.17 0.76
C LEU A 148 -7.22 -15.60 1.26
N GLU A 149 -7.09 -15.72 2.57
CA GLU A 149 -7.12 -16.96 3.32
C GLU A 149 -8.29 -16.89 4.32
N ILE A 150 -8.97 -18.02 4.51
CA ILE A 150 -9.95 -18.16 5.59
C ILE A 150 -9.27 -18.72 6.83
N VAL A 151 -9.53 -18.10 7.98
CA VAL A 151 -9.05 -18.54 9.28
C VAL A 151 -10.23 -19.14 10.02
N THR A 152 -10.14 -20.43 10.33
CA THR A 152 -11.15 -21.18 11.11
C THR A 152 -10.54 -21.89 12.33
N ASP A 153 -9.21 -21.94 12.44
CA ASP A 153 -8.51 -22.56 13.57
C ASP A 153 -8.81 -21.77 14.86
N PRO A 154 -9.46 -22.38 15.88
CA PRO A 154 -9.79 -21.70 17.12
C PRO A 154 -8.60 -21.05 17.81
N LYS A 155 -7.39 -21.62 17.67
CA LYS A 155 -6.18 -21.04 18.28
C LYS A 155 -5.79 -19.72 17.63
N LYS A 156 -6.04 -19.56 16.32
CA LYS A 156 -5.77 -18.32 15.58
C LYS A 156 -6.90 -17.32 15.75
N LEU A 157 -8.14 -17.78 15.89
CA LEU A 157 -9.33 -16.93 16.05
C LEU A 157 -9.33 -16.08 17.33
N VAL A 158 -8.54 -16.45 18.35
CA VAL A 158 -8.29 -15.59 19.52
C VAL A 158 -7.71 -14.23 19.10
N GLU A 159 -6.86 -14.18 18.07
CA GLU A 159 -6.33 -12.92 17.53
C GLU A 159 -7.42 -12.10 16.83
N TYR A 160 -8.49 -12.74 16.37
CA TYR A 160 -9.59 -12.17 15.60
C TYR A 160 -10.87 -11.97 16.45
N GLY A 161 -10.70 -11.77 17.76
CA GLY A 161 -11.81 -11.41 18.66
C GLY A 161 -12.87 -12.50 18.82
N ASP A 162 -12.48 -13.77 18.75
CA ASP A 162 -13.37 -14.93 18.87
C ASP A 162 -14.47 -15.00 17.80
N ASN A 163 -14.23 -14.36 16.65
CA ASN A 163 -15.09 -14.51 15.48
C ASN A 163 -15.14 -15.99 15.03
N PRO A 164 -16.30 -16.48 14.51
CA PRO A 164 -16.42 -17.87 14.08
C PRO A 164 -15.50 -18.22 12.90
N TRP A 165 -15.13 -17.22 12.11
CA TRP A 165 -14.12 -17.28 11.05
C TRP A 165 -13.65 -15.85 10.75
N ALA A 166 -12.51 -15.71 10.09
CA ALA A 166 -12.06 -14.44 9.53
C ALA A 166 -11.49 -14.63 8.13
N LEU A 167 -11.54 -13.60 7.29
CA LEU A 167 -10.71 -13.56 6.07
C LEU A 167 -9.52 -12.67 6.32
N THR A 168 -8.37 -13.05 5.80
CA THR A 168 -7.15 -12.26 5.92
C THR A 168 -6.32 -12.37 4.63
N ALA A 169 -5.64 -11.29 4.27
CA ALA A 169 -4.56 -11.31 3.28
C ALA A 169 -3.39 -10.47 3.76
N LEU A 170 -2.17 -10.99 3.57
CA LEU A 170 -0.95 -10.22 3.78
C LEU A 170 -0.79 -9.19 2.68
N VAL A 171 -0.79 -7.92 3.07
CA VAL A 171 -0.74 -6.75 2.18
C VAL A 171 0.35 -5.78 2.63
N SER A 172 1.46 -6.33 3.10
CA SER A 172 2.60 -5.61 3.66
C SER A 172 3.05 -4.38 2.87
N ARG A 173 3.41 -3.31 3.59
CA ARG A 173 4.06 -2.12 3.04
C ARG A 173 5.44 -1.90 3.67
N GLY A 174 6.47 -1.70 2.85
CA GLY A 174 7.80 -1.34 3.35
C GLY A 174 8.72 -2.54 3.57
N LEU A 175 9.70 -2.42 4.47
CA LEU A 175 10.80 -3.39 4.60
C LEU A 175 10.49 -4.55 5.55
N LEU A 176 9.91 -4.24 6.72
CA LEU A 176 9.55 -5.18 7.78
C LEU A 176 8.16 -4.76 8.23
N ASN A 177 7.13 -5.40 7.69
CA ASN A 177 5.74 -5.06 7.98
C ASN A 177 4.85 -6.28 7.65
N TRP A 178 3.90 -6.62 8.52
CA TRP A 178 2.87 -7.63 8.31
C TRP A 178 1.47 -7.05 8.24
N ASP A 179 1.30 -5.90 7.55
CA ASP A 179 0.00 -5.31 7.25
C ASP A 179 -0.99 -6.37 6.74
N ARG A 180 -2.23 -6.26 7.20
CA ARG A 180 -3.27 -7.22 6.85
C ARG A 180 -4.52 -6.53 6.34
N PHE A 181 -5.16 -7.16 5.38
CA PHE A 181 -6.51 -6.82 4.97
C PHE A 181 -7.44 -7.89 5.52
N ILE A 182 -8.33 -7.52 6.45
CA ILE A 182 -9.10 -8.45 7.28
C ILE A 182 -10.60 -8.22 7.18
N TYR A 183 -11.36 -9.31 7.28
CA TYR A 183 -12.83 -9.29 7.40
C TYR A 183 -13.27 -10.09 8.61
N PHE A 184 -14.10 -9.49 9.46
CA PHE A 184 -14.81 -10.16 10.56
C PHE A 184 -16.30 -10.25 10.26
N PRO A 185 -16.91 -11.44 10.35
CA PRO A 185 -18.35 -11.60 10.13
C PRO A 185 -19.20 -10.79 11.11
N ASP A 186 -18.75 -10.60 12.35
CA ASP A 186 -19.48 -9.79 13.34
C ASP A 186 -19.28 -8.27 13.20
N GLN A 187 -18.35 -7.85 12.32
CA GLN A 187 -17.96 -6.45 12.09
C GLN A 187 -17.43 -5.72 13.35
N ALA A 188 -17.09 -6.47 14.40
CA ALA A 188 -16.60 -5.97 15.68
C ALA A 188 -15.08 -5.78 15.65
N TYR A 189 -14.62 -4.86 14.79
CA TYR A 189 -13.21 -4.49 14.74
C TYR A 189 -12.79 -3.70 15.99
N PRO A 190 -11.69 -4.07 16.66
CA PRO A 190 -11.16 -3.32 17.79
C PRO A 190 -10.57 -1.97 17.35
N GLU A 191 -10.46 -1.00 18.27
CA GLU A 191 -9.84 0.30 17.99
C GLU A 191 -8.32 0.18 17.72
N ALA A 192 -7.66 -0.80 18.33
CA ALA A 192 -6.26 -1.16 18.11
C ALA A 192 -6.07 -2.68 18.23
N GLY A 193 -5.11 -3.25 17.50
CA GLY A 193 -4.87 -4.69 17.48
C GLY A 193 -3.77 -5.09 16.51
N PHE A 194 -3.37 -6.36 16.53
CA PHE A 194 -2.42 -6.94 15.56
C PHE A 194 -1.05 -6.22 15.47
N GLY A 195 -0.63 -5.55 16.55
CA GLY A 195 0.64 -4.82 16.58
C GLY A 195 0.58 -3.38 16.07
N GLY A 196 -0.59 -2.90 15.62
CA GLY A 196 -0.69 -1.54 15.07
C GLY A 196 -2.12 -0.97 14.98
N GLY A 197 -2.33 -0.08 14.01
CA GLY A 197 -3.57 0.69 13.84
C GLY A 197 -4.54 0.03 12.85
N LEU A 198 -5.84 0.09 13.12
CA LEU A 198 -6.86 -0.40 12.20
C LEU A 198 -7.54 0.78 11.47
N GLU A 199 -7.59 0.69 10.15
CA GLU A 199 -8.36 1.59 9.29
C GLU A 199 -9.54 0.82 8.70
N ARG A 200 -10.77 1.26 9.01
CA ARG A 200 -11.99 0.62 8.49
C ARG A 200 -12.18 0.96 7.01
N ILE A 201 -12.49 -0.06 6.22
CA ILE A 201 -12.74 0.01 4.78
C ILE A 201 -14.05 -0.70 4.49
N GLY A 202 -15.17 0.02 4.62
CA GLY A 202 -16.50 -0.58 4.54
C GLY A 202 -16.68 -1.69 5.58
N GLY A 203 -16.99 -2.90 5.12
CA GLY A 203 -17.11 -4.09 5.98
C GLY A 203 -15.78 -4.79 6.33
N TRP A 204 -14.65 -4.23 5.92
CA TRP A 204 -13.29 -4.76 6.10
C TRP A 204 -12.45 -3.82 6.97
N ALA A 205 -11.28 -4.26 7.40
CA ALA A 205 -10.26 -3.39 7.99
C ALA A 205 -8.88 -3.64 7.38
N TYR A 206 -8.09 -2.57 7.28
CA TYR A 206 -6.67 -2.61 6.97
C TYR A 206 -5.88 -2.34 8.24
N VAL A 207 -5.03 -3.31 8.60
CA VAL A 207 -4.12 -3.23 9.74
C VAL A 207 -2.80 -2.64 9.25
N HIS A 208 -2.40 -1.51 9.84
CA HIS A 208 -1.11 -0.87 9.68
C HIS A 208 -0.19 -1.30 10.82
N GLU A 209 0.86 -2.11 10.54
CA GLU A 209 1.88 -2.50 11.53
C GLU A 209 3.14 -1.62 11.47
#